data_AF-C6FBE5-F1
#
_entry.id   AF-C6FBE5-F1
#
_cell.length_a   1.000
_cell.length_b   1.000
_cell.length_c   1.000
_cell.angle_alpha   90.00
_cell.angle_beta   90.00
_cell.angle_gamma   90.00
#
_symmetry.space_group_name_H-M   'P 1'
#
loop_
_entity.id
_entity.type
_entity.pdbx_description
1 polymer ?
#
loop_
_entity_poly.entity_id
_entity_poly.type
_entity_poly.pdbx_seq_one_letter_code
_entity_poly.pdbx_strand_id
1 'polypeptide(L)' 'FGQVVEGLDVVSEIRKFGSGSGRTSKPVPIPDCGQLA' A
#
# COMPACT_ATOMS: atom_id res chain seq x y z
N PHE A 1 -12.02 -4.70 -11.21
CA PHE A 1 -11.59 -4.05 -9.95
C PHE A 1 -11.14 -5.17 -9.00
N GLY A 2 -9.93 -5.70 -9.20
CA GLY A 2 -9.48 -6.94 -8.55
C GLY A 2 -9.32 -6.81 -7.04
N GLN A 3 -8.84 -7.90 -6.43
CA GLN A 3 -8.50 -7.96 -5.00
C GLN A 3 -7.02 -8.29 -4.82
N VAL A 4 -6.45 -7.89 -3.68
CA VAL A 4 -5.08 -8.25 -3.30
C VAL A 4 -5.06 -9.73 -2.95
N VAL A 5 -4.33 -10.53 -3.73
CA VAL A 5 -4.19 -11.99 -3.50
C VAL A 5 -2.99 -12.33 -2.61
N GLU A 6 -1.97 -11.48 -2.59
CA GLU A 6 -0.74 -11.63 -1.82
C GLU A 6 -0.29 -10.26 -1.28
N GLY A 7 0.36 -10.21 -0.12
CA GLY A 7 0.90 -8.96 0.45
C GLY A 7 -0.09 -8.10 1.25
N LEU A 8 -1.16 -8.69 1.82
CA LEU A 8 -2.11 -7.95 2.69
C LEU A 8 -1.45 -7.39 3.96
N ASP A 9 -0.38 -8.02 4.42
CA ASP A 9 0.49 -7.52 5.50
C ASP A 9 1.16 -6.19 5.11
N VAL A 10 1.67 -6.08 3.87
CA VAL A 10 2.23 -4.83 3.35
C VAL A 10 1.18 -3.72 3.34
N VAL A 11 -0.05 -4.03 2.88
CA VAL A 11 -1.17 -3.07 2.93
C VAL A 11 -1.50 -2.66 4.36
N SER A 12 -1.42 -3.59 5.31
CA SER A 12 -1.66 -3.31 6.73
C SER A 12 -0.60 -2.41 7.35
N GLU A 13 0.67 -2.59 6.98
CA GLU A 13 1.75 -1.68 7.39
C GLU A 13 1.56 -0.28 6.80
N ILE A 14 1.16 -0.18 5.53
CA ILE A 14 0.88 1.12 4.87
C ILE A 14 -0.21 1.89 5.62
N ARG A 15 -1.26 1.20 6.11
CA ARG A 15 -2.35 1.83 6.88
C ARG A 15 -1.86 2.52 8.15
N LYS A 16 -0.79 2.04 8.79
CA LYS A 16 -0.23 2.68 9.99
C LYS A 16 0.32 4.08 9.73
N PHE A 17 0.68 4.39 8.49
CA PHE A 17 1.15 5.71 8.08
C PHE A 17 0.00 6.66 7.70
N GLY A 18 -1.25 6.16 7.67
CA GLY A 18 -2.43 6.97 7.42
C GLY A 18 -2.81 7.85 8.61
N SER A 19 -3.58 8.91 8.34
CA SER A 19 -4.18 9.77 9.37
C SER A 19 -5.67 9.98 9.09
N GLY A 20 -6.43 10.40 10.11
CA GLY A 20 -7.85 10.74 9.92
C GLY A 20 -8.10 11.89 8.92
N SER A 21 -7.07 12.69 8.61
CA SER A 21 -7.12 13.73 7.58
C SER A 21 -6.88 13.22 6.15
N GLY A 22 -6.50 11.94 5.99
CA GLY A 22 -6.09 11.36 4.71
C GLY A 22 -4.64 11.65 4.30
N ARG A 23 -3.91 12.51 5.03
CA ARG A 23 -2.48 12.73 4.81
C ARG A 23 -1.66 11.57 5.39
N THR A 24 -0.63 11.15 4.66
CA THR A 24 0.34 10.18 5.17
C THR A 24 1.41 10.86 6.02
N SER A 25 1.88 10.17 7.05
CA SER A 25 2.96 10.68 7.92
C SER A 25 4.35 10.60 7.28
N LYS A 26 4.51 9.73 6.27
CA LYS A 26 5.72 9.58 5.46
C LYS A 26 5.37 9.30 4.01
N PRO A 27 6.27 9.56 3.04
CA PRO A 27 6.11 9.10 1.66
C PRO A 27 6.06 7.56 1.60
N VAL A 28 5.11 7.01 0.85
CA VAL A 28 4.99 5.57 0.55
C VAL A 28 5.09 5.38 -0.96
N PRO A 29 6.31 5.36 -1.54
CA PRO A 29 6.50 5.21 -2.97
C PRO A 29 6.27 3.75 -3.41
N ILE A 30 5.93 3.55 -4.68
CA ILE A 30 5.95 2.24 -5.35
C ILE A 30 7.25 2.19 -6.15
N PRO A 31 8.32 1.59 -5.62
CA PRO A 31 9.63 1.62 -6.27
C PRO A 31 9.71 0.73 -7.52
N ASP A 32 8.88 -0.32 -7.59
CA ASP A 32 8.86 -1.28 -8.68
C ASP A 32 7.44 -1.85 -8.86
N CYS A 33 7.01 -2.07 -10.10
CA CYS A 33 5.71 -2.62 -10.44
C CYS A 33 5.71 -3.32 -11.80
N GLY A 34 4.80 -4.28 -11.98
CA GLY A 34 4.70 -5.06 -13.21
C GLY A 34 3.51 -6.01 -13.20
N GLN A 35 3.47 -6.89 -14.20
CA GLN A 35 2.49 -7.97 -14.33
C GLN A 35 3.22 -9.31 -14.31
N LEU A 36 2.71 -10.27 -13.54
CA LEU A 36 3.18 -11.65 -13.56
C LEU A 36 2.47 -12.41 -14.70
N ALA A 37 3.21 -13.24 -15.42
CA ALA A 37 2.72 -14.07 -16.52
C ALA A 37 2.02 -15.34 -16.01
#